data_AF-A0A7W0UT54-F1
#
_entry.id   AF-A0A7W0UT54-F1
#
_cell.length_a   1.000
_cell.length_b   1.000
_cell.length_c   1.000
_cell.angle_alpha   90.00
_cell.angle_beta   90.00
_cell.angle_gamma   90.00
#
_symmetry.space_group_name_H-M   'P 1'
#
loop_
_entity.id
_entity.type
_entity.pdbx_description
1 polymer ?
#
loop_
_entity_poly.entity_id
_entity_poly.type
_entity_poly.pdbx_seq_one_letter_code
_entity_poly.pdbx_strand_id
1 'polypeptide(L)'
;KDARAALAGAPAPLAALHDQGNRLLDGGAEAFEQRLSVLKGYPVVVNMWGSWCAPCRAEFPYFQSQAIKRGKKVAFLGVDGQDSDAEAEEFLEEYPVAYPSYTDPDLKIAEVIKAVGPFPATVFYDRSGEIVHLKQGGYADERALAQDIGRYAR
;
A
#
# COMPACT_ATOMS: atom_id res chain seq x y z
N LYS A 1 13.14 1.36 14.82
CA LYS A 1 13.51 2.71 15.31
C LYS A 1 13.84 3.73 14.20
N ASP A 2 13.83 3.40 12.90
CA ASP A 2 14.27 4.38 11.87
C ASP A 2 13.33 4.68 10.69
N ALA A 3 12.10 4.15 10.62
CA ALA A 3 11.18 4.54 9.53
C ALA A 3 10.76 6.02 9.62
N ARG A 4 10.33 6.47 10.81
CA ARG A 4 9.88 7.86 11.03
C ARG A 4 10.99 8.89 10.83
N ALA A 5 12.21 8.58 11.28
CA ALA A 5 13.37 9.43 11.08
C ALA A 5 13.75 9.52 9.59
N ALA A 6 13.77 8.38 8.88
CA ALA A 6 14.04 8.35 7.45
C ALA A 6 13.00 9.15 6.64
N LEU A 7 11.75 9.17 7.08
CA LEU A 7 10.63 9.85 6.41
C LEU A 7 10.42 11.31 6.84
N ALA A 8 11.21 11.82 7.78
CA ALA A 8 11.12 13.21 8.24
C ALA A 8 11.28 14.21 7.07
N GLY A 9 10.46 15.25 7.08
CA GLY A 9 10.42 16.27 6.02
C GLY A 9 9.68 15.85 4.74
N ALA A 10 8.92 14.75 4.77
CA ALA A 10 7.98 14.43 3.69
C ALA A 10 6.93 15.55 3.52
N PRO A 11 6.45 15.82 2.29
CA PRO A 11 5.32 16.72 2.06
C PRO A 11 4.08 16.31 2.87
N ALA A 12 3.26 17.29 3.27
CA ALA A 12 2.15 17.06 4.21
C ALA A 12 1.21 15.88 3.84
N PRO A 13 0.78 15.68 2.57
CA PRO A 13 -0.05 14.52 2.23
C PRO A 13 0.63 13.17 2.47
N LEU A 14 1.95 13.08 2.23
CA LEU A 14 2.73 11.86 2.46
C LEU A 14 3.07 11.69 3.94
N ALA A 15 3.38 12.78 4.65
CA ALA A 15 3.61 12.76 6.08
C ALA A 15 2.39 12.22 6.85
N ALA A 16 1.17 12.61 6.43
CA ALA A 16 -0.07 12.08 7.01
C ALA A 16 -0.22 10.56 6.86
N LEU A 17 0.30 9.96 5.77
CA LEU A 17 0.36 8.50 5.63
C LEU A 17 1.36 7.90 6.63
N HIS A 18 2.55 8.48 6.74
CA HIS A 18 3.59 7.96 7.63
C HIS A 18 3.20 8.04 9.12
N ASP A 19 2.45 9.07 9.53
CA ASP A 19 1.92 9.19 10.88
C ASP A 19 0.84 8.12 11.18
N GLN A 20 0.23 7.56 10.13
CA GLN A 20 -0.71 6.44 10.18
C GLN A 20 -0.06 5.10 9.82
N GLY A 21 1.27 5.07 9.72
CA GLY A 21 2.01 3.84 9.41
C GLY A 21 1.63 2.70 10.35
N ASN A 22 1.46 1.51 9.79
CA ASN A 22 1.09 0.30 10.50
C ASN A 22 -0.32 0.30 11.12
N ARG A 23 -1.20 1.20 10.67
CA ARG A 23 -2.61 1.20 11.10
C ARG A 23 -3.49 0.57 10.04
N LEU A 24 -4.46 -0.21 10.49
CA LEU A 24 -5.63 -0.59 9.70
C LEU A 24 -6.68 0.52 9.80
N LEU A 25 -7.22 0.93 8.67
CA LEU A 25 -8.19 2.02 8.54
C LEU A 25 -9.50 1.49 7.99
N ASP A 26 -10.61 2.03 8.48
CA ASP A 26 -11.96 1.75 7.99
C ASP A 26 -12.49 2.91 7.09
N GLY A 27 -13.74 2.81 6.64
CA GLY A 27 -14.44 3.77 5.79
C GLY A 27 -14.62 3.28 4.34
N GLY A 28 -14.15 2.08 4.03
CA GLY A 28 -14.35 1.40 2.74
C GLY A 28 -13.91 2.20 1.51
N ALA A 29 -14.58 1.93 0.39
CA ALA A 29 -14.26 2.52 -0.91
C ALA A 29 -14.30 4.06 -0.92
N GLU A 30 -15.27 4.67 -0.24
CA GLU A 30 -15.40 6.14 -0.21
C GLU A 30 -14.19 6.80 0.47
N ALA A 31 -13.79 6.30 1.65
CA ALA A 31 -12.63 6.83 2.36
C ALA A 31 -11.32 6.58 1.59
N PHE A 32 -11.23 5.46 0.87
CA PHE A 32 -10.08 5.15 0.02
C PHE A 32 -9.99 6.07 -1.21
N GLU A 33 -11.10 6.34 -1.90
CA GLU A 33 -11.15 7.27 -3.02
C GLU A 33 -10.83 8.71 -2.59
N GLN A 34 -11.34 9.13 -1.43
CA GLN A 34 -10.97 10.42 -0.83
C GLN A 34 -9.47 10.49 -0.57
N ARG A 35 -8.86 9.41 -0.07
CA ARG A 35 -7.42 9.34 0.14
C ARG A 35 -6.65 9.50 -1.17
N LEU A 36 -7.04 8.80 -2.23
CA LEU A 36 -6.42 8.94 -3.54
C LEU A 36 -6.54 10.36 -4.08
N SER A 37 -7.68 11.03 -3.87
CA SER A 37 -7.88 12.42 -4.27
C SER A 37 -6.91 13.38 -3.58
N VAL A 38 -6.69 13.22 -2.27
CA VAL A 38 -5.71 14.01 -1.49
C VAL A 38 -4.27 13.76 -1.96
N LEU A 39 -3.98 12.57 -2.49
CA LEU A 39 -2.65 12.19 -2.97
C LEU A 39 -2.35 12.60 -4.42
N LYS A 40 -3.30 13.22 -5.13
CA LYS A 40 -3.04 13.79 -6.46
C LYS A 40 -1.81 14.71 -6.43
N GLY A 41 -0.99 14.62 -7.46
CA GLY A 41 0.34 15.23 -7.53
C GLY A 41 1.47 14.29 -7.11
N TYR A 42 1.18 13.14 -6.51
CA TYR A 42 2.13 12.09 -6.16
C TYR A 42 1.73 10.77 -6.81
N PRO A 43 2.69 9.97 -7.32
CA PRO A 43 2.39 8.60 -7.68
C PRO A 43 2.06 7.76 -6.43
N VAL A 44 1.19 6.77 -6.59
CA VAL A 44 0.71 5.91 -5.51
C VAL A 44 0.97 4.45 -5.83
N VAL A 45 1.44 3.70 -4.86
CA VAL A 45 1.59 2.24 -4.92
C VAL A 45 0.64 1.65 -3.89
N VAL A 46 -0.29 0.81 -4.36
CA VAL A 46 -1.27 0.13 -3.52
C VAL A 46 -0.94 -1.36 -3.48
N ASN A 47 -0.71 -1.91 -2.29
CA ASN A 47 -0.49 -3.34 -2.08
C ASN A 47 -1.79 -3.98 -1.58
N MET A 48 -2.35 -4.91 -2.37
CA MET A 48 -3.50 -5.72 -1.99
C MET A 48 -3.00 -7.00 -1.33
N TRP A 49 -3.44 -7.28 -0.09
CA TRP A 49 -2.95 -8.37 0.74
C TRP A 49 -4.06 -8.94 1.63
N GLY A 50 -3.75 -10.05 2.30
CA GLY A 50 -4.57 -10.61 3.38
C GLY A 50 -3.65 -11.40 4.31
N SER A 51 -3.95 -11.47 5.60
CA SER A 51 -3.11 -12.14 6.61
C SER A 51 -2.90 -13.62 6.30
N TRP A 52 -3.92 -14.28 5.75
CA TRP A 52 -3.91 -15.68 5.32
C TRP A 52 -3.08 -15.95 4.06
N CYS A 53 -2.67 -14.90 3.34
CA CYS A 53 -1.94 -15.02 2.08
C CYS A 53 -0.43 -15.19 2.32
N ALA A 54 0.07 -16.42 2.17
CA ALA A 54 1.49 -16.75 2.34
C ALA A 54 2.44 -15.92 1.43
N PRO A 55 2.14 -15.72 0.13
CA PRO A 55 2.96 -14.86 -0.72
C PRO A 55 2.98 -13.39 -0.28
N CYS A 56 1.90 -12.91 0.35
CA CYS A 56 1.82 -11.55 0.89
C CYS A 56 2.85 -11.37 2.01
N ARG A 57 2.93 -12.30 2.98
CA ARG A 57 3.96 -12.30 4.05
C ARG A 57 5.38 -12.14 3.51
N ALA A 58 5.69 -12.81 2.40
CA ALA A 58 7.02 -12.80 1.81
C ALA A 58 7.42 -11.43 1.24
N GLU A 59 6.46 -10.62 0.76
CA GLU A 59 6.75 -9.34 0.11
C GLU A 59 6.62 -8.11 1.01
N PHE A 60 6.01 -8.22 2.19
CA PHE A 60 5.88 -7.10 3.15
C PHE A 60 7.22 -6.44 3.52
N PRO A 61 8.31 -7.19 3.78
CA PRO A 61 9.63 -6.58 3.99
C PRO A 61 10.11 -5.74 2.80
N TYR A 62 9.74 -6.11 1.57
CA TYR A 62 10.09 -5.36 0.36
C TYR A 62 9.33 -4.05 0.32
N PHE A 63 8.02 -4.09 0.58
CA PHE A 63 7.19 -2.88 0.64
C PHE A 63 7.63 -1.95 1.76
N GLN A 64 7.93 -2.45 2.95
CA GLN A 64 8.44 -1.66 4.05
C GLN A 64 9.73 -0.92 3.68
N SER A 65 10.68 -1.65 3.08
CA SER A 65 11.94 -1.08 2.62
C SER A 65 11.74 -0.02 1.53
N GLN A 66 10.89 -0.27 0.54
CA GLN A 66 10.60 0.70 -0.53
C GLN A 66 9.83 1.92 -0.03
N ALA A 67 8.90 1.75 0.91
CA ALA A 67 8.16 2.85 1.54
C ALA A 67 9.10 3.77 2.32
N ILE A 68 10.05 3.23 3.08
CA ILE A 68 11.08 4.05 3.76
C ILE A 68 11.96 4.79 2.74
N LYS A 69 12.43 4.11 1.69
CA LYS A 69 13.32 4.69 0.68
C LYS A 69 12.66 5.79 -0.16
N ARG A 70 11.36 5.67 -0.43
CA ARG A 70 10.65 6.48 -1.44
C ARG A 70 9.49 7.29 -0.90
N GLY A 71 9.08 7.11 0.35
CA GLY A 71 7.88 7.71 0.94
C GLY A 71 7.85 9.24 0.97
N LYS A 72 8.98 9.92 0.75
CA LYS A 72 9.00 11.38 0.53
C LYS A 72 8.52 11.83 -0.86
N LYS A 73 8.35 10.90 -1.79
CA LYS A 73 8.05 11.16 -3.21
C LYS A 73 6.94 10.28 -3.79
N VAL A 74 6.73 9.09 -3.20
CA VAL A 74 5.75 8.09 -3.64
C VAL A 74 4.87 7.76 -2.44
N ALA A 75 3.56 7.78 -2.61
CA ALA A 75 2.62 7.33 -1.60
C ALA A 75 2.52 5.81 -1.62
N PHE A 76 2.46 5.19 -0.44
CA PHE A 76 2.18 3.77 -0.29
C PHE A 76 0.88 3.61 0.51
N LEU A 77 0.05 2.66 0.09
CA LEU A 77 -1.19 2.27 0.75
C LEU A 77 -1.31 0.75 0.73
N GLY A 78 -1.83 0.17 1.80
CA GLY A 78 -2.30 -1.22 1.79
C GLY A 78 -3.80 -1.30 1.63
N VAL A 79 -4.28 -2.42 1.10
CA VAL A 79 -5.69 -2.83 1.12
C VAL A 79 -5.69 -4.29 1.57
N ASP A 80 -6.27 -4.51 2.74
CA ASP A 80 -6.43 -5.82 3.36
C ASP A 80 -7.79 -6.39 2.96
N GLY A 81 -7.83 -7.52 2.26
CA GLY A 81 -9.06 -8.03 1.66
C GLY A 81 -9.39 -9.46 2.04
N GLN A 82 -10.69 -9.72 2.15
CA GLN A 82 -11.23 -11.02 2.58
C GLN A 82 -10.57 -11.54 3.86
N ASP A 83 -10.40 -10.65 4.83
CA ASP A 83 -9.75 -10.93 6.10
C ASP A 83 -10.60 -10.37 7.25
N SER A 84 -10.29 -10.76 8.49
CA SER A 84 -10.86 -10.09 9.66
C SER A 84 -9.90 -9.01 10.18
N ASP A 85 -10.47 -7.90 10.67
CA ASP A 85 -9.65 -6.81 11.21
C ASP A 85 -8.68 -7.28 12.30
N ALA A 86 -9.09 -8.25 13.13
CA ALA A 86 -8.24 -8.81 14.19
C ALA A 86 -7.02 -9.56 13.62
N GLU A 87 -7.21 -10.40 12.60
CA GLU A 87 -6.12 -11.16 11.96
C GLU A 87 -5.19 -10.23 11.16
N ALA A 88 -5.75 -9.21 10.51
CA ALA A 88 -5.00 -8.18 9.81
C ALA A 88 -4.16 -7.31 10.76
N GLU A 89 -4.70 -6.92 11.92
CA GLU A 89 -3.96 -6.20 12.95
C GLU A 89 -2.81 -7.04 13.52
N GLU A 90 -3.05 -8.31 13.86
CA GLU A 90 -2.01 -9.24 14.33
C GLU A 90 -0.89 -9.39 13.29
N PHE A 91 -1.26 -9.48 12.01
CA PHE A 91 -0.30 -9.52 10.91
C PHE A 91 0.56 -8.25 10.84
N LEU A 92 -0.04 -7.06 10.99
CA LEU A 92 0.69 -5.78 10.97
C LEU A 92 1.60 -5.60 12.19
N GLU A 93 1.33 -6.27 13.30
CA GLU A 93 2.28 -6.35 14.42
C GLU A 93 3.51 -7.19 14.06
N GLU A 94 3.32 -8.30 13.33
CA GLU A 94 4.42 -9.18 12.87
C GLU A 94 5.22 -8.56 11.71
N TYR A 95 4.54 -7.88 10.77
CA TYR A 95 5.12 -7.33 9.54
C TYR A 95 4.90 -5.81 9.43
N PRO A 96 5.60 -5.00 10.24
CA PRO A 96 5.32 -3.58 10.32
C PRO A 96 5.71 -2.83 9.04
N VAL A 97 4.78 -2.02 8.54
CA VAL A 97 4.96 -1.15 7.35
C VAL A 97 4.84 0.34 7.70
N ALA A 98 5.53 1.20 6.95
CA ALA A 98 5.59 2.65 7.18
C ALA A 98 4.40 3.43 6.58
N TYR A 99 3.34 2.73 6.19
CA TYR A 99 2.13 3.27 5.57
C TYR A 99 0.88 2.57 6.14
N PRO A 100 -0.32 3.17 6.01
CA PRO A 100 -1.55 2.55 6.49
C PRO A 100 -2.12 1.55 5.48
N SER A 101 -2.93 0.64 5.98
CA SER A 101 -3.79 -0.25 5.18
C SER A 101 -5.26 0.07 5.41
N TYR A 102 -6.11 -0.14 4.41
CA TYR A 102 -7.57 -0.09 4.56
C TYR A 102 -8.15 -1.51 4.63
N THR A 103 -9.11 -1.75 5.53
CA THR A 103 -9.88 -3.00 5.57
C THR A 103 -10.87 -3.03 4.39
N ASP A 104 -10.98 -4.19 3.73
CA ASP A 104 -11.81 -4.43 2.55
C ASP A 104 -12.39 -5.87 2.51
N PRO A 105 -13.14 -6.30 3.55
CA PRO A 105 -13.62 -7.68 3.67
C PRO A 105 -14.51 -8.11 2.49
N ASP A 106 -15.26 -7.16 1.92
CA ASP A 106 -16.19 -7.37 0.81
C ASP A 106 -15.63 -6.97 -0.57
N LEU A 107 -14.32 -6.72 -0.67
CA LEU A 107 -13.62 -6.39 -1.93
C LEU A 107 -14.12 -5.13 -2.65
N LYS A 108 -14.70 -4.16 -1.94
CA LYS A 108 -15.21 -2.92 -2.51
C LYS A 108 -14.11 -1.95 -2.92
N ILE A 109 -13.02 -1.88 -2.16
CA ILE A 109 -11.83 -1.14 -2.57
C ILE A 109 -11.17 -1.87 -3.75
N ALA A 110 -11.04 -3.20 -3.70
CA ALA A 110 -10.49 -4.01 -4.78
C ALA A 110 -11.24 -3.82 -6.12
N GLU A 111 -12.57 -3.69 -6.09
CA GLU A 111 -13.40 -3.33 -7.25
C GLU A 111 -12.98 -1.96 -7.85
N VAL A 112 -12.85 -0.92 -6.99
CA VAL A 112 -12.45 0.44 -7.41
C VAL A 112 -11.05 0.46 -8.03
N ILE A 113 -10.10 -0.25 -7.43
CA ILE A 113 -8.69 -0.29 -7.90
C ILE A 113 -8.44 -1.36 -8.98
N LYS A 114 -9.50 -2.04 -9.45
CA LYS A 114 -9.47 -3.12 -10.46
C LYS A 114 -8.61 -4.32 -10.05
N ALA A 115 -8.41 -4.54 -8.76
CA ALA A 115 -7.57 -5.59 -8.20
C ALA A 115 -8.35 -6.84 -7.76
N VAL A 116 -9.64 -6.96 -8.09
CA VAL A 116 -10.40 -8.20 -7.89
C VAL A 116 -9.69 -9.36 -8.59
N GLY A 117 -9.26 -10.36 -7.82
CA GLY A 117 -8.45 -11.45 -8.33
C GLY A 117 -7.65 -12.17 -7.25
N PRO A 118 -6.66 -12.99 -7.64
CA PRO A 118 -5.80 -13.69 -6.69
C PRO A 118 -4.90 -12.73 -5.93
N PHE A 119 -4.64 -13.05 -4.66
CA PHE A 119 -3.76 -12.28 -3.79
C PHE A 119 -2.30 -12.78 -3.88
N PRO A 120 -1.31 -11.88 -3.73
CA PRO A 120 -1.43 -10.43 -3.68
C PRO A 120 -1.58 -9.80 -5.07
N ALA A 121 -1.93 -8.52 -5.09
CA ALA A 121 -1.82 -7.66 -6.27
C ALA A 121 -1.16 -6.32 -5.91
N THR A 122 -0.57 -5.65 -6.90
CA THR A 122 -0.01 -4.31 -6.72
C THR A 122 -0.53 -3.38 -7.80
N VAL A 123 -1.13 -2.27 -7.39
CA VAL A 123 -1.70 -1.26 -8.30
C VAL A 123 -0.83 -0.01 -8.24
N PHE A 124 -0.52 0.54 -9.41
CA PHE A 124 0.29 1.73 -9.59
C PHE A 124 -0.55 2.86 -10.17
N TYR A 125 -0.57 3.98 -9.46
CA TYR A 125 -1.17 5.23 -9.92
C TYR A 125 -0.09 6.24 -10.29
N ASP A 126 -0.35 7.02 -11.34
CA ASP A 126 0.44 8.21 -11.63
C ASP A 126 0.00 9.43 -10.81
N ARG A 127 0.67 10.56 -11.02
CA ARG A 127 0.35 11.83 -10.32
C ARG A 127 -1.04 12.40 -10.62
N SER A 128 -1.68 12.02 -11.71
CA SER A 128 -3.04 12.49 -12.04
C SER A 128 -4.10 11.73 -11.23
N GLY A 129 -3.72 10.60 -10.63
CA GLY A 129 -4.62 9.68 -9.93
C GLY A 129 -5.20 8.61 -10.85
N GLU A 130 -4.56 8.33 -11.99
CA GLU A 130 -4.97 7.25 -12.90
C GLU A 130 -4.15 5.99 -12.68
N ILE A 131 -4.81 4.82 -12.78
CA ILE A 131 -4.14 3.52 -12.74
C ILE A 131 -3.35 3.34 -14.04
N VAL A 132 -2.03 3.25 -13.92
CA VAL A 132 -1.12 3.05 -15.06
C VAL A 132 -0.59 1.63 -15.18
N HIS A 133 -0.63 0.87 -14.08
CA HIS A 133 -0.26 -0.54 -14.09
C HIS A 133 -0.93 -1.31 -12.95
N LEU A 134 -1.23 -2.57 -13.22
CA LEU A 134 -1.68 -3.53 -12.22
C LEU A 134 -0.88 -4.80 -12.43
N LYS A 135 -0.22 -5.24 -11.36
CA LYS A 135 0.50 -6.52 -11.32
C LYS A 135 -0.27 -7.50 -10.44
N GLN A 136 -0.61 -8.64 -11.01
CA GLN A 136 -1.15 -9.78 -10.27
C GLN A 136 -0.01 -10.67 -9.74
N GLY A 137 -0.22 -11.27 -8.58
CA GLY A 137 0.73 -12.14 -7.88
C GLY A 137 1.85 -11.40 -7.17
N GLY A 138 2.55 -12.10 -6.28
CA GLY A 138 3.61 -11.53 -5.45
C GLY A 138 4.91 -11.22 -6.20
N TYR A 139 5.76 -10.42 -5.57
CA TYR A 139 7.12 -10.17 -6.05
C TYR A 139 8.09 -11.26 -5.58
N ALA A 140 8.91 -11.78 -6.51
CA ALA A 140 9.93 -12.78 -6.18
C ALA A 140 11.08 -12.21 -5.32
N ASP A 141 11.44 -10.93 -5.54
CA ASP A 141 12.48 -10.22 -4.81
C ASP A 141 12.17 -8.71 -4.73
N GLU A 142 12.82 -7.99 -3.81
CA GLU A 142 12.65 -6.53 -3.65
C GLU A 142 13.05 -5.76 -4.93
N ARG A 143 13.99 -6.30 -5.71
CA ARG A 143 14.49 -5.64 -6.92
C ARG A 143 13.40 -5.56 -7.99
N ALA A 144 12.60 -6.61 -8.15
CA ALA A 144 11.47 -6.63 -9.07
C ALA A 144 10.43 -5.57 -8.68
N LEU A 145 10.08 -5.46 -7.38
CA LEU A 145 9.20 -4.40 -6.88
C LEU A 145 9.79 -3.01 -7.15
N ALA A 146 11.07 -2.81 -6.85
CA ALA A 146 11.75 -1.53 -7.08
C ALA A 146 11.79 -1.13 -8.56
N GLN A 147 11.91 -2.09 -9.48
CA GLN A 147 11.88 -1.88 -10.92
C GLN A 147 10.49 -1.40 -11.38
N ASP A 148 9.42 -2.05 -10.93
CA ASP A 148 8.05 -1.65 -11.26
C ASP A 148 7.70 -0.29 -10.68
N ILE A 149 8.06 0.00 -9.42
CA ILE A 149 7.89 1.34 -8.84
C ILE A 149 8.64 2.37 -9.70
N GLY A 150 9.89 2.10 -10.07
CA GLY A 150 10.67 2.99 -10.92
C GLY A 150 10.09 3.18 -12.32
N ARG A 151 9.33 2.22 -12.82
CA ARG A 151 8.70 2.26 -14.15
C ARG A 151 7.35 2.97 -14.13
N TYR A 152 6.51 2.66 -13.15
CA TYR A 152 5.08 2.99 -13.17
C TYR A 152 4.69 4.07 -12.15
N ALA A 153 5.39 4.22 -11.02
CA ALA A 153 5.08 5.24 -10.01
C ALA A 153 5.86 6.54 -10.29
N ARG A 154 5.46 7.30 -11.33
CA ARG A 154 6.15 8.52 -11.78
C ARG A 154 5.34 9.80 -11.59
#